data_AF-A0A7X8CWH6-F1
#
_entry.id   AF-A0A7X8CWH6-F1
#
_cell.length_a   1.000
_cell.length_b   1.000
_cell.length_c   1.000
_cell.angle_alpha   90.00
_cell.angle_beta   90.00
_cell.angle_gamma   90.00
#
_symmetry.space_group_name_H-M   'P 1'
#
loop_
_entity.id
_entity.type
_entity.pdbx_description
1 polymer ?
#
loop_
_entity_poly.entity_id
_entity_poly.type
_entity_poly.pdbx_seq_one_letter_code
_entity_poly.pdbx_strand_id
1 'polypeptide(L)'
;MIVPSIDLMGGRAVQLEGGEALKIDAGDPRPLAREFSRVGEIAVIDLDAGARKIILGTAAEPDLLSRLPRDRVIAALDARNGEVVVEGWRTRTGASVADRIRDLAPFVGGFLVTTVEREGRMAGADLAGAARLIQVARECREDLRITWAGGVSTAAEVAELDRLGADAQVGMALYSGRLSLAEAFTAPLASDRPDGLWPIVVCDEAGIALGLVWGDAESVAESIKRGRGVYRSRSRGLWEKGASSGNTQYLVRIEVDCDRDALRYVVRQNGE
;
A
#
# COMPACT_ATOMS: atom_id res chain seq x y z
N MET A 1 5.94 1.37 -2.47
CA MET A 1 4.81 2.18 -1.95
C MET A 1 4.07 1.42 -0.85
N ILE A 2 3.25 2.09 -0.04
CA ILE A 2 2.37 1.40 0.92
C ILE A 2 1.11 0.87 0.22
N VAL A 3 0.68 -0.34 0.59
CA VAL A 3 -0.63 -0.91 0.27
C VAL A 3 -1.37 -1.14 1.58
N PRO A 4 -2.25 -0.21 2.02
CA PRO A 4 -3.04 -0.42 3.21
C PRO A 4 -3.99 -1.61 3.00
N SER A 5 -4.11 -2.49 3.99
CA SER A 5 -5.02 -3.64 3.93
C SER A 5 -6.24 -3.46 4.83
N ILE A 6 -7.39 -3.95 4.37
CA ILE A 6 -8.63 -4.05 5.12
C ILE A 6 -9.12 -5.50 5.03
N ASP A 7 -9.06 -6.21 6.16
CA ASP A 7 -9.64 -7.55 6.26
C ASP A 7 -11.12 -7.42 6.60
N LEU A 8 -11.99 -8.15 5.90
CA LEU A 8 -13.42 -8.18 6.21
C LEU A 8 -13.83 -9.50 6.85
N MET A 9 -14.61 -9.41 7.93
CA MET A 9 -15.27 -10.57 8.55
C MET A 9 -16.72 -10.20 8.88
N GLY A 10 -17.68 -10.90 8.28
CA GLY A 10 -19.11 -10.62 8.47
C GLY A 10 -19.52 -9.20 8.03
N GLY A 11 -18.90 -8.66 6.98
CA GLY A 11 -19.15 -7.31 6.47
C GLY A 11 -18.55 -6.16 7.30
N ARG A 12 -17.70 -6.49 8.30
CA ARG A 12 -17.02 -5.52 9.16
C ARG A 12 -15.51 -5.53 8.89
N ALA A 13 -14.88 -4.36 8.96
CA ALA A 13 -13.43 -4.25 8.96
C ALA A 13 -12.87 -4.81 10.27
N VAL A 14 -11.96 -5.76 10.17
CA VAL A 14 -11.29 -6.39 11.30
C VAL A 14 -9.79 -6.44 11.09
N GLN A 15 -9.05 -6.77 12.14
CA GLN A 15 -7.66 -7.20 12.04
C GLN A 15 -7.46 -8.45 12.91
N LEU A 16 -6.86 -9.47 12.30
CA LEU A 16 -6.50 -10.72 12.97
C LEU A 16 -5.02 -10.70 13.40
N GLU A 17 -4.70 -11.34 14.51
CA GLU A 17 -3.34 -11.71 14.88
C GLU A 17 -3.09 -13.17 14.48
N GLY A 18 -2.00 -13.42 13.75
CA GLY A 18 -1.69 -14.75 13.26
C GLY A 18 -2.79 -15.38 12.39
N GLY A 19 -3.60 -14.57 11.71
CA GLY A 19 -4.59 -15.03 10.73
C GLY A 19 -5.84 -15.72 11.30
N GLU A 20 -5.92 -15.94 12.62
CA GLU A 20 -7.03 -16.66 13.24
C GLU A 20 -7.67 -15.90 14.41
N ALA A 21 -6.87 -15.17 15.22
CA ALA A 21 -7.37 -14.53 16.43
C ALA A 21 -7.82 -13.09 16.15
N LEU A 22 -9.11 -12.78 16.34
CA LEU A 22 -9.62 -11.41 16.24
C LEU A 22 -8.95 -10.54 17.30
N LYS A 23 -8.23 -9.50 16.84
CA LYS A 23 -7.55 -8.55 17.71
C LYS A 23 -8.20 -7.17 17.71
N ILE A 24 -8.71 -6.73 16.56
CA ILE A 24 -9.35 -5.42 16.40
C ILE A 24 -10.61 -5.57 15.55
N ASP A 25 -11.73 -5.02 16.01
CA ASP A 25 -12.93 -4.77 15.20
C ASP A 25 -13.03 -3.26 14.95
N ALA A 26 -12.83 -2.86 13.71
CA ALA A 26 -12.88 -1.47 13.26
C ALA A 26 -14.25 -1.05 12.70
N GLY A 27 -15.24 -1.95 12.73
CA GLY A 27 -16.62 -1.66 12.38
C GLY A 27 -16.87 -1.51 10.88
N ASP A 28 -17.49 -0.40 10.47
CA ASP A 28 -17.82 -0.14 9.07
C ASP A 28 -16.53 0.02 8.24
N PRO A 29 -16.30 -0.77 7.17
CA PRO A 29 -15.10 -0.64 6.35
C PRO A 29 -15.08 0.61 5.47
N ARG A 30 -16.23 1.25 5.21
CA ARG A 30 -16.33 2.34 4.22
C ARG A 30 -15.54 3.60 4.59
N PRO A 31 -15.53 4.08 5.84
CA PRO A 31 -14.64 5.17 6.26
C PRO A 31 -13.15 4.84 6.03
N LEU A 32 -12.69 3.66 6.43
CA LEU A 32 -11.31 3.21 6.24
C LEU A 32 -10.95 3.13 4.75
N ALA A 33 -11.81 2.51 3.94
CA ALA A 33 -11.61 2.42 2.49
C ALA A 33 -11.50 3.81 1.84
N ARG A 34 -12.33 4.78 2.27
CA ARG A 34 -12.26 6.17 1.79
C ARG A 34 -11.00 6.91 2.22
N GLU A 35 -10.46 6.60 3.40
CA GLU A 35 -9.22 7.18 3.88
C GLU A 35 -8.01 6.55 3.19
N PHE A 36 -7.91 5.22 3.20
CA PHE A 36 -6.77 4.46 2.69
C PHE A 36 -6.63 4.59 1.17
N SER A 37 -7.73 4.68 0.43
CA SER A 37 -7.68 4.87 -1.03
C SER A 37 -7.12 6.23 -1.46
N ARG A 38 -6.93 7.18 -0.54
CA ARG A 38 -6.29 8.47 -0.86
C ARG A 38 -4.80 8.33 -1.14
N VAL A 39 -4.13 7.29 -0.64
CA VAL A 39 -2.66 7.17 -0.72
C VAL A 39 -2.19 6.06 -1.67
N GLY A 40 -3.11 5.38 -2.35
CA GLY A 40 -2.77 4.34 -3.32
C GLY A 40 -3.81 3.24 -3.42
N GLU A 41 -3.38 2.09 -3.95
CA GLU A 41 -4.19 0.88 -3.96
C GLU A 41 -4.43 0.38 -2.53
N ILE A 42 -5.66 -0.06 -2.25
CA ILE A 42 -6.00 -0.73 -1.00
C ILE A 42 -6.18 -2.22 -1.26
N ALA A 43 -5.61 -3.06 -0.41
CA ALA A 43 -5.89 -4.49 -0.41
C ALA A 43 -7.15 -4.73 0.42
N VAL A 44 -8.28 -5.00 -0.23
CA VAL A 44 -9.50 -5.44 0.47
C VAL A 44 -9.62 -6.94 0.28
N ILE A 45 -9.72 -7.66 1.40
CA ILE A 45 -9.96 -9.10 1.37
C ILE A 45 -11.48 -9.30 1.51
N ASP A 46 -12.17 -9.17 0.38
CA ASP A 46 -13.64 -9.25 0.26
C ASP A 46 -14.01 -9.75 -1.16
N LEU A 47 -14.90 -10.74 -1.24
CA LEU A 47 -15.17 -11.51 -2.47
C LEU A 47 -16.46 -11.11 -3.21
N ASP A 48 -17.22 -10.13 -2.71
CA ASP A 48 -18.59 -9.86 -3.19
C ASP A 48 -18.76 -8.64 -4.11
N ALA A 49 -17.68 -7.94 -4.49
CA ALA A 49 -17.73 -6.81 -5.43
C ALA A 49 -16.69 -6.97 -6.56
N GLY A 50 -17.01 -6.44 -7.75
CA GLY A 50 -16.17 -6.55 -8.95
C GLY A 50 -14.74 -6.05 -8.73
N ALA A 51 -13.82 -6.97 -8.48
CA ALA A 51 -12.46 -6.67 -8.08
C ALA A 51 -11.61 -6.15 -9.25
N ARG A 52 -10.81 -5.09 -9.03
CA ARG A 52 -9.87 -4.57 -10.04
C ARG A 52 -8.73 -5.56 -10.29
N LYS A 53 -8.22 -6.20 -9.24
CA LYS A 53 -7.26 -7.30 -9.25
C LYS A 53 -7.81 -8.49 -8.47
N ILE A 54 -7.39 -9.70 -8.81
CA ILE A 54 -7.75 -10.94 -8.14
C ILE A 54 -6.49 -11.46 -7.43
N ILE A 55 -6.61 -11.75 -6.14
CA ILE A 55 -5.55 -12.39 -5.36
C ILE A 55 -5.92 -13.86 -5.18
N LEU A 56 -5.03 -14.77 -5.57
CA LEU A 56 -5.22 -16.22 -5.42
C LEU A 56 -4.14 -16.79 -4.51
N GLY A 57 -4.54 -17.44 -3.42
CA GLY A 57 -3.63 -18.18 -2.52
C GLY A 57 -3.47 -19.63 -2.98
N THR A 58 -3.96 -20.59 -2.18
CA THR A 58 -3.88 -22.04 -2.47
C THR A 58 -4.32 -22.45 -3.90
N ALA A 59 -5.24 -21.70 -4.51
CA ALA A 59 -5.72 -21.98 -5.87
C ALA A 59 -4.80 -21.47 -7.01
N ALA A 60 -3.69 -20.79 -6.69
CA ALA A 60 -2.76 -20.21 -7.67
C ALA A 60 -1.92 -21.31 -8.37
N GLU A 61 -2.57 -22.03 -9.27
CA GLU A 61 -1.96 -23.09 -10.09
C GLU A 61 -1.94 -22.69 -11.59
N PRO A 62 -0.90 -23.09 -12.36
CA PRO A 62 -0.73 -22.65 -13.75
C PRO A 62 -1.96 -22.83 -14.65
N ASP A 63 -2.67 -23.96 -14.53
CA ASP A 63 -3.87 -24.23 -15.36
C ASP A 63 -4.97 -23.19 -15.12
N LEU A 64 -5.23 -22.82 -13.86
CA LEU A 64 -6.20 -21.79 -13.54
C LEU A 64 -5.72 -20.40 -13.95
N LEU A 65 -4.47 -20.06 -13.61
CA LEU A 65 -3.91 -18.74 -13.85
C LEU A 65 -3.81 -18.42 -15.34
N SER A 66 -3.52 -19.41 -16.18
CA SER A 66 -3.45 -19.25 -17.65
C SER A 66 -4.78 -18.81 -18.29
N ARG A 67 -5.91 -18.97 -17.59
CA ARG A 67 -7.25 -18.59 -18.04
C ARG A 67 -7.67 -17.20 -17.57
N LEU A 68 -6.83 -16.52 -16.79
CA LEU A 68 -7.11 -15.21 -16.22
C LEU A 68 -6.24 -14.13 -16.88
N PRO A 69 -6.71 -12.87 -16.94
CA PRO A 69 -5.91 -11.76 -17.44
C PRO A 69 -4.75 -11.51 -16.46
N ARG A 70 -3.56 -12.00 -16.81
CA ARG A 70 -2.32 -11.94 -16.04
C ARG A 70 -2.13 -10.63 -15.27
N ASP A 71 -2.27 -9.49 -15.94
CA ASP A 71 -1.98 -8.17 -15.35
C ASP A 71 -2.98 -7.77 -14.24
N ARG A 72 -4.05 -8.54 -14.07
CA ARG A 72 -5.04 -8.41 -12.99
C ARG A 72 -4.90 -9.49 -11.93
N VAL A 73 -3.94 -10.40 -12.02
CA VAL A 73 -3.78 -11.51 -11.07
C VAL A 73 -2.53 -11.33 -10.23
N ILE A 74 -2.71 -11.51 -8.92
CA ILE A 74 -1.64 -11.58 -7.92
C ILE A 74 -1.70 -12.97 -7.29
N ALA A 75 -0.57 -13.68 -7.26
CA ALA A 75 -0.47 -14.91 -6.48
C ALA A 75 -0.05 -14.59 -5.04
N ALA A 76 -0.85 -15.01 -4.06
CA ALA A 76 -0.51 -14.93 -2.64
C ALA A 76 0.34 -16.15 -2.25
N LEU A 77 1.55 -15.88 -1.78
CA LEU A 77 2.52 -16.85 -1.30
C LEU A 77 2.71 -16.65 0.20
N ASP A 78 1.93 -17.38 0.99
CA ASP A 78 2.11 -17.45 2.43
C ASP A 78 3.30 -18.34 2.75
N ALA A 79 4.26 -17.81 3.50
CA ALA A 79 5.54 -18.46 3.76
C ALA A 79 5.79 -18.59 5.26
N ARG A 80 6.24 -19.77 5.68
CA ARG A 80 6.75 -20.02 7.03
C ARG A 80 8.20 -20.45 7.00
N ASN A 81 9.10 -19.57 7.46
CA ASN A 81 10.55 -19.78 7.38
C ASN A 81 11.03 -20.04 5.93
N GLY A 82 10.50 -19.29 4.95
CA GLY A 82 10.89 -19.38 3.53
C GLY A 82 10.26 -20.52 2.72
N GLU A 83 9.44 -21.37 3.35
CA GLU A 83 8.69 -22.45 2.71
C GLU A 83 7.22 -22.07 2.55
N VAL A 84 6.62 -22.36 1.39
CA VAL A 84 5.22 -22.04 1.11
C VAL A 84 4.29 -22.94 1.93
N VAL A 85 3.30 -22.31 2.56
CA VAL A 85 2.22 -22.97 3.31
C VAL A 85 0.86 -22.67 2.69
N VAL A 86 -0.05 -23.63 2.79
CA VAL A 86 -1.42 -23.54 2.25
C VAL A 86 -2.45 -23.95 3.29
N GLU A 87 -3.73 -23.97 2.92
CA GLU A 87 -4.86 -24.38 3.79
C GLU A 87 -4.91 -23.60 5.11
N GLY A 88 -4.82 -22.26 5.01
CA GLY A 88 -4.80 -21.39 6.19
C GLY A 88 -3.51 -21.57 7.01
N TRP A 89 -2.37 -21.72 6.33
CA TRP A 89 -1.03 -21.80 6.93
C TRP A 89 -0.72 -23.09 7.71
N ARG A 90 -1.54 -24.13 7.52
CA ARG A 90 -1.46 -25.40 8.24
C ARG A 90 -0.58 -26.42 7.54
N THR A 91 -0.63 -26.43 6.21
CA THR A 91 0.00 -27.49 5.40
C THR A 91 1.23 -26.93 4.70
N ARG A 92 2.38 -27.52 4.99
CA ARG A 92 3.67 -27.23 4.33
C ARG A 92 3.74 -27.93 2.98
N THR A 93 4.16 -27.20 1.96
CA THR A 93 4.19 -27.70 0.57
C THR A 93 5.55 -28.32 0.19
N GLY A 94 6.61 -28.07 0.96
CA GLY A 94 7.98 -28.42 0.60
C GLY A 94 8.62 -27.50 -0.45
N ALA A 95 7.84 -26.66 -1.12
CA ALA A 95 8.34 -25.71 -2.11
C ALA A 95 8.85 -24.42 -1.44
N SER A 96 9.98 -23.90 -1.92
CA SER A 96 10.43 -22.57 -1.50
C SER A 96 9.61 -21.47 -2.16
N VAL A 97 9.54 -20.30 -1.54
CA VAL A 97 8.88 -19.13 -2.15
C VAL A 97 9.52 -18.76 -3.49
N ALA A 98 10.85 -18.86 -3.58
CA ALA A 98 11.57 -18.55 -4.81
C ALA A 98 11.19 -19.48 -5.97
N ASP A 99 11.03 -20.78 -5.70
CA ASP A 99 10.62 -21.74 -6.72
C ASP A 99 9.20 -21.46 -7.20
N ARG A 100 8.27 -21.20 -6.27
CA ARG A 100 6.89 -20.81 -6.64
C ARG A 100 6.82 -19.49 -7.40
N ILE A 101 7.69 -18.52 -7.11
CA ILE A 101 7.79 -17.31 -7.94
C ILE A 101 8.18 -17.67 -9.38
N ARG A 102 9.20 -18.51 -9.57
CA ARG A 102 9.64 -18.92 -10.92
C ARG A 102 8.54 -19.65 -11.68
N ASP A 103 7.84 -20.57 -11.01
CA ASP A 103 6.79 -21.38 -11.63
C ASP A 103 5.59 -20.54 -12.08
N LEU A 104 5.21 -19.52 -11.28
CA LEU A 104 3.98 -18.76 -11.48
C LEU A 104 4.20 -17.43 -12.22
N ALA A 105 5.43 -16.93 -12.28
CA ALA A 105 5.81 -15.68 -12.93
C ALA A 105 5.21 -15.47 -14.34
N PRO A 106 5.12 -16.48 -15.22
CA PRO A 106 4.52 -16.31 -16.54
C PRO A 106 3.03 -15.92 -16.51
N PHE A 107 2.31 -16.26 -15.44
CA PHE A 107 0.85 -16.22 -15.38
C PHE A 107 0.28 -15.11 -14.50
N VAL A 108 1.12 -14.38 -13.76
CA VAL A 108 0.69 -13.30 -12.85
C VAL A 108 1.33 -11.94 -13.18
N GLY A 109 0.69 -10.87 -12.70
CA GLY A 109 1.23 -9.51 -12.71
C GLY A 109 2.08 -9.19 -11.47
N GLY A 110 1.99 -10.02 -10.43
CA GLY A 110 2.80 -9.89 -9.23
C GLY A 110 2.49 -10.93 -8.17
N PHE A 111 3.16 -10.80 -7.03
CA PHE A 111 2.98 -11.67 -5.87
C PHE A 111 2.73 -10.86 -4.61
N LEU A 112 1.87 -11.39 -3.75
CA LEU A 112 1.75 -10.99 -2.35
C LEU A 112 2.49 -12.03 -1.52
N VAL A 113 3.63 -11.67 -0.93
CA VAL A 113 4.42 -12.59 -0.11
C VAL A 113 4.19 -12.26 1.36
N THR A 114 3.67 -13.23 2.12
CA THR A 114 3.37 -13.05 3.55
C THR A 114 4.31 -13.90 4.40
N THR A 115 5.05 -13.27 5.32
CA THR A 115 5.81 -14.03 6.34
C THR A 115 4.92 -14.33 7.55
N VAL A 116 4.31 -15.52 7.56
CA VAL A 116 3.20 -15.83 8.49
C VAL A 116 3.63 -15.87 9.96
N GLU A 117 4.89 -16.19 10.25
CA GLU A 117 5.45 -16.13 11.60
C GLU A 117 5.63 -14.70 12.14
N ARG A 118 5.47 -13.67 11.30
CA ARG A 118 5.55 -12.25 11.67
C ARG A 118 4.20 -11.54 11.53
N GLU A 119 3.22 -12.17 10.89
CA GLU A 119 1.93 -11.58 10.57
C GLU A 119 1.14 -11.20 11.83
N GLY A 120 0.63 -9.96 11.87
CA GLY A 120 -0.09 -9.39 13.01
C GLY A 120 0.74 -9.15 14.28
N ARG A 121 2.04 -9.49 14.30
CA ARG A 121 2.90 -9.42 15.50
C ARG A 121 3.70 -8.13 15.63
N MET A 122 3.75 -7.30 14.58
CA MET A 122 4.60 -6.10 14.51
C MET A 122 6.07 -6.38 14.89
N ALA A 123 6.58 -7.56 14.50
CA ALA A 123 7.92 -8.05 14.84
C ALA A 123 9.02 -7.60 13.84
N GLY A 124 8.69 -6.66 12.97
CA GLY A 124 9.54 -6.15 11.90
C GLY A 124 9.57 -7.03 10.66
N ALA A 125 9.81 -6.40 9.51
CA ALA A 125 9.86 -7.05 8.21
C ALA A 125 11.18 -7.81 8.00
N ASP A 126 11.14 -8.99 7.35
CA ASP A 126 12.36 -9.67 6.88
C ASP A 126 12.87 -9.01 5.58
N LEU A 127 13.57 -7.88 5.74
CA LEU A 127 14.12 -7.08 4.63
C LEU A 127 15.14 -7.86 3.79
N ALA A 128 15.91 -8.76 4.42
CA ALA A 128 16.87 -9.60 3.71
C ALA A 128 16.15 -10.66 2.85
N GLY A 129 15.08 -11.26 3.36
CA GLY A 129 14.17 -12.11 2.60
C GLY A 129 13.53 -11.39 1.43
N ALA A 130 13.00 -10.19 1.69
CA ALA A 130 12.42 -9.34 0.66
C ALA A 130 13.40 -9.05 -0.48
N ALA A 131 14.60 -8.58 -0.17
CA ALA A 131 15.64 -8.28 -1.16
C ALA A 131 15.95 -9.50 -2.05
N ARG A 132 16.08 -10.70 -1.47
CA ARG A 132 16.32 -11.94 -2.23
C ARG A 132 15.16 -12.27 -3.18
N LEU A 133 13.92 -12.19 -2.70
CA LEU A 133 12.76 -12.57 -3.51
C LEU A 133 12.43 -11.54 -4.60
N ILE A 134 12.69 -10.26 -4.34
CA ILE A 134 12.59 -9.20 -5.37
C ILE A 134 13.60 -9.47 -6.49
N GLN A 135 14.83 -9.85 -6.15
CA GLN A 135 15.84 -10.21 -7.16
C GLN A 135 15.39 -11.40 -8.01
N VAL A 136 14.87 -12.46 -7.39
CA VAL A 136 14.32 -13.63 -8.12
C VAL A 136 13.16 -13.22 -9.03
N ALA A 137 12.25 -12.36 -8.57
CA ALA A 137 11.14 -11.89 -9.38
C ALA A 137 11.63 -11.11 -10.62
N ARG A 138 12.62 -10.22 -10.44
CA ARG A 138 13.23 -9.45 -11.54
C ARG A 138 13.94 -10.33 -12.56
N GLU A 139 14.61 -11.39 -12.11
CA GLU A 139 15.23 -12.39 -13.00
C GLU A 139 14.20 -13.14 -13.84
N CYS A 140 12.99 -13.33 -13.31
CA CYS A 140 11.88 -13.96 -14.05
C CYS A 140 11.26 -12.99 -15.05
N ARG A 141 10.86 -11.79 -14.60
CA ARG A 141 10.46 -10.66 -15.44
C ARG A 141 10.62 -9.33 -14.71
N GLU A 142 10.99 -8.29 -15.47
CA GLU A 142 11.22 -6.94 -14.95
C GLU A 142 9.94 -6.24 -14.44
N ASP A 143 8.78 -6.55 -15.02
CA ASP A 143 7.48 -5.94 -14.68
C ASP A 143 6.81 -6.55 -13.44
N LEU A 144 7.32 -7.67 -12.91
CA LEU A 144 6.73 -8.35 -11.76
C LEU A 144 6.83 -7.52 -10.49
N ARG A 145 5.68 -7.32 -9.84
CA ARG A 145 5.60 -6.60 -8.57
C ARG A 145 5.58 -7.58 -7.40
N ILE A 146 6.32 -7.22 -6.35
CA ILE A 146 6.26 -7.90 -5.04
C ILE A 146 5.60 -6.95 -4.07
N THR A 147 4.49 -7.38 -3.48
CA THR A 147 3.92 -6.78 -2.29
C THR A 147 4.35 -7.63 -1.09
N TRP A 148 5.05 -7.02 -0.14
CA TRP A 148 5.58 -7.68 1.05
C TRP A 148 4.64 -7.49 2.23
N ALA A 149 4.23 -8.59 2.86
CA ALA A 149 3.40 -8.64 4.05
C ALA A 149 4.06 -9.47 5.17
N GLY A 150 3.56 -9.28 6.40
CA GLY A 150 4.11 -9.90 7.60
C GLY A 150 5.13 -9.02 8.31
N GLY A 151 4.72 -8.45 9.45
CA GLY A 151 5.61 -7.84 10.44
C GLY A 151 5.97 -6.36 10.25
N VAL A 152 5.66 -5.75 9.10
CA VAL A 152 5.96 -4.32 8.83
C VAL A 152 5.35 -3.44 9.94
N SER A 153 6.19 -2.61 10.57
CA SER A 153 5.81 -1.90 11.80
C SER A 153 6.38 -0.48 11.93
N THR A 154 7.27 -0.07 11.01
CA THR A 154 7.93 1.24 11.05
C THR A 154 8.00 1.89 9.66
N ALA A 155 8.08 3.22 9.63
CA ALA A 155 8.30 3.98 8.40
C ALA A 155 9.61 3.59 7.69
N ALA A 156 10.69 3.34 8.45
CA ALA A 156 11.99 2.95 7.90
C ALA A 156 11.92 1.62 7.12
N GLU A 157 11.15 0.65 7.61
CA GLU A 157 10.93 -0.62 6.88
C GLU A 157 10.15 -0.40 5.58
N VAL A 158 9.15 0.48 5.60
CA VAL A 158 8.38 0.84 4.39
C VAL A 158 9.30 1.50 3.35
N ALA A 159 10.13 2.47 3.78
CA ALA A 159 11.10 3.12 2.91
C ALA A 159 12.12 2.12 2.33
N GLU A 160 12.60 1.18 3.13
CA GLU A 160 13.59 0.19 2.68
C GLU A 160 13.00 -0.84 1.71
N LEU A 161 11.79 -1.36 1.98
CA LEU A 161 11.07 -2.24 1.05
C LEU A 161 10.86 -1.55 -0.31
N ASP A 162 10.46 -0.29 -0.25
CA ASP A 162 10.26 0.54 -1.43
C ASP A 162 11.55 0.77 -2.23
N ARG A 163 12.66 1.08 -1.55
CA ARG A 163 14.01 1.20 -2.15
C ARG A 163 14.46 -0.09 -2.82
N LEU A 164 14.12 -1.25 -2.22
CA LEU A 164 14.40 -2.56 -2.82
C LEU A 164 13.53 -2.82 -4.07
N GLY A 165 12.39 -2.13 -4.21
CA GLY A 165 11.46 -2.23 -5.33
C GLY A 165 10.20 -3.05 -5.03
N ALA A 166 9.87 -3.24 -3.75
CA ALA A 166 8.62 -3.86 -3.32
C ALA A 166 7.63 -2.82 -2.78
N ASP A 167 6.36 -3.18 -2.83
CA ASP A 167 5.34 -2.50 -2.05
C ASP A 167 5.25 -3.11 -0.65
N ALA A 168 4.93 -2.31 0.36
CA ALA A 168 4.76 -2.76 1.74
C ALA A 168 3.28 -2.83 2.08
N GLN A 169 2.76 -4.02 2.36
CA GLN A 169 1.43 -4.17 2.93
C GLN A 169 1.50 -3.92 4.44
N VAL A 170 0.68 -3.00 4.94
CA VAL A 170 0.66 -2.64 6.36
C VAL A 170 -0.77 -2.72 6.89
N GLY A 171 -0.98 -3.62 7.85
CA GLY A 171 -2.24 -3.80 8.58
C GLY A 171 -2.12 -3.38 10.04
N MET A 172 -1.82 -4.32 10.93
CA MET A 172 -1.78 -4.15 12.40
C MET A 172 -1.12 -2.85 12.91
N ALA A 173 -0.01 -2.42 12.30
CA ALA A 173 0.70 -1.20 12.72
C ALA A 173 -0.13 0.08 12.50
N LEU A 174 -0.95 0.13 11.43
CA LEU A 174 -1.90 1.21 11.20
C LEU A 174 -3.05 1.15 12.21
N TYR A 175 -3.67 -0.01 12.37
CA TYR A 175 -4.84 -0.19 13.23
C TYR A 175 -4.55 0.06 14.72
N SER A 176 -3.35 -0.30 15.18
CA SER A 176 -2.90 -0.04 16.56
C SER A 176 -2.41 1.39 16.78
N GLY A 177 -2.31 2.20 15.72
CA GLY A 177 -1.75 3.56 15.78
C GLY A 177 -0.23 3.62 15.99
N ARG A 178 0.48 2.49 15.90
CA ARG A 178 1.94 2.43 16.02
C ARG A 178 2.64 3.16 14.87
N LEU A 179 2.07 3.10 13.69
CA LEU A 179 2.53 3.78 12.49
C LEU A 179 1.33 4.49 11.86
N SER A 180 1.40 5.81 11.68
CA SER A 180 0.31 6.50 11.00
C SER A 180 0.36 6.26 9.48
N LEU A 181 -0.79 6.37 8.82
CA LEU A 181 -0.89 6.25 7.36
C LEU A 181 0.00 7.28 6.65
N ALA A 182 0.03 8.50 7.17
CA ALA A 182 0.84 9.57 6.61
C ALA A 182 2.34 9.28 6.73
N GLU A 183 2.81 8.87 7.91
CA GLU A 183 4.22 8.49 8.11
C GLU A 183 4.63 7.36 7.17
N ALA A 184 3.80 6.31 7.06
CA ALA A 184 4.08 5.19 6.17
C ALA A 184 4.10 5.61 4.69
N PHE A 185 3.15 6.44 4.27
CA PHE A 185 3.06 6.94 2.91
C PHE A 185 4.24 7.85 2.54
N THR A 186 4.63 8.77 3.44
CA THR A 186 5.72 9.72 3.16
C THR A 186 7.11 9.12 3.38
N ALA A 187 7.22 7.94 4.01
CA ALA A 187 8.50 7.34 4.35
C ALA A 187 9.46 7.17 3.15
N PRO A 188 8.99 6.78 1.94
CA PRO A 188 9.87 6.63 0.78
C PRO A 188 10.15 7.94 0.03
N LEU A 189 9.52 9.05 0.41
CA LEU A 189 9.67 10.32 -0.29
C LEU A 189 11.03 10.97 0.01
N ALA A 190 11.63 11.52 -1.03
CA ALA A 190 12.89 12.26 -0.96
C ALA A 190 12.65 13.71 -1.38
N SER A 191 13.51 14.63 -0.95
CA SER A 191 13.53 15.98 -1.48
C SER A 191 14.99 16.36 -1.71
N ASP A 192 15.29 16.87 -2.89
CA ASP A 192 16.59 17.43 -3.25
C ASP A 192 16.73 18.89 -2.77
N ARG A 193 15.67 19.46 -2.20
CA ARG A 193 15.62 20.85 -1.77
C ARG A 193 16.24 21.04 -0.39
N PRO A 194 16.96 22.15 -0.15
CA PRO A 194 17.50 22.47 1.17
C PRO A 194 16.43 22.65 2.26
N ASP A 195 15.21 23.01 1.89
CA ASP A 195 14.07 23.17 2.81
C ASP A 195 13.28 21.87 3.03
N GLY A 196 13.65 20.78 2.35
CA GLY A 196 13.02 19.47 2.49
C GLY A 196 11.57 19.39 1.96
N LEU A 197 11.10 20.40 1.23
CA LEU A 197 9.75 20.41 0.70
C LEU A 197 9.62 19.55 -0.56
N TRP A 198 8.46 18.95 -0.77
CA TRP A 198 8.09 18.29 -2.02
C TRP A 198 7.26 19.22 -2.89
N PRO A 199 7.55 19.36 -4.19
CA PRO A 199 6.61 19.95 -5.14
C PRO A 199 5.35 19.08 -5.22
N ILE A 200 4.19 19.75 -5.21
CA ILE A 200 2.89 19.11 -5.38
C ILE A 200 2.17 19.74 -6.57
N VAL A 201 1.95 18.95 -7.62
CA VAL A 201 1.07 19.34 -8.73
C VAL A 201 -0.37 19.05 -8.33
N VAL A 202 -1.20 20.08 -8.26
CA VAL A 202 -2.62 19.94 -7.94
C VAL A 202 -3.40 19.86 -9.24
N CYS A 203 -4.22 18.83 -9.40
CA CYS A 203 -5.07 18.60 -10.56
C CYS A 203 -6.52 18.34 -10.15
N ASP A 204 -7.47 18.62 -11.03
CA ASP A 204 -8.84 18.15 -10.88
C ASP A 204 -8.99 16.65 -11.22
N GLU A 205 -10.21 16.11 -11.08
CA GLU A 205 -10.54 14.72 -11.39
C GLU A 205 -10.36 14.36 -12.88
N ALA A 206 -10.35 15.35 -13.79
CA ALA A 206 -10.09 15.18 -15.22
C ALA A 206 -8.58 15.28 -15.55
N GLY A 207 -7.73 15.60 -14.57
CA GLY A 207 -6.29 15.75 -14.74
C GLY A 207 -5.85 17.15 -15.16
N ILE A 208 -6.74 18.14 -15.19
CA ILE A 208 -6.40 19.53 -15.49
C ILE A 208 -5.62 20.11 -14.31
N ALA A 209 -4.43 20.65 -14.56
CA ALA A 209 -3.61 21.29 -13.53
C ALA A 209 -4.27 22.57 -13.01
N LEU A 210 -4.45 22.64 -11.69
CA LEU A 210 -5.02 23.76 -10.96
C LEU A 210 -3.93 24.64 -10.32
N GLY A 211 -2.72 24.10 -10.15
CA GLY A 211 -1.57 24.86 -9.67
C GLY A 211 -0.43 23.98 -9.16
N LEU A 212 0.69 24.64 -8.85
CA LEU A 212 1.84 24.05 -8.18
C LEU A 212 1.94 24.62 -6.76
N VAL A 213 2.05 23.73 -5.78
CA VAL A 213 2.23 24.07 -4.37
C VAL A 213 3.37 23.25 -3.78
N TRP A 214 3.66 23.45 -2.50
CA TRP A 214 4.68 22.69 -1.78
C TRP A 214 4.05 21.93 -0.62
N GLY A 215 4.68 20.83 -0.22
CA GLY A 215 4.30 20.09 0.97
C GLY A 215 5.49 19.52 1.72
N ASP A 216 5.23 19.09 2.93
CA ASP A 216 6.09 18.29 3.80
C ASP A 216 5.24 17.24 4.52
N ALA A 217 5.87 16.42 5.35
CA ALA A 217 5.22 15.33 6.08
C ALA A 217 3.99 15.81 6.88
N GLU A 218 4.08 16.98 7.54
CA GLU A 218 2.96 17.54 8.30
C GLU A 218 1.80 17.95 7.39
N SER A 219 2.06 18.60 6.25
CA SER A 219 1.00 18.98 5.31
C SER A 219 0.32 17.79 4.64
N VAL A 220 1.07 16.73 4.35
CA VAL A 220 0.51 15.48 3.82
C VAL A 220 -0.36 14.80 4.87
N ALA A 221 0.11 14.73 6.12
CA ALA A 221 -0.66 14.17 7.22
C ALA A 221 -1.99 14.90 7.45
N GLU A 222 -1.97 16.23 7.48
CA GLU A 222 -3.20 17.03 7.65
C GLU A 222 -4.12 16.94 6.42
N SER A 223 -3.57 16.81 5.22
CA SER A 223 -4.35 16.58 3.99
C SER A 223 -5.10 15.25 4.04
N ILE A 224 -4.41 14.17 4.41
CA ILE A 224 -5.00 12.82 4.55
C ILE A 224 -6.08 12.84 5.62
N LYS A 225 -5.77 13.39 6.80
CA LYS A 225 -6.69 13.43 7.95
C LYS A 225 -7.96 14.23 7.67
N ARG A 226 -7.84 15.41 7.06
CA ARG A 226 -8.98 16.30 6.81
C ARG A 226 -9.72 15.98 5.51
N GLY A 227 -9.08 15.26 4.59
CA GLY A 227 -9.59 15.10 3.22
C GLY A 227 -9.63 16.43 2.46
N ARG A 228 -8.64 17.30 2.69
CA ARG A 228 -8.56 18.66 2.14
C ARG A 228 -7.20 18.92 1.50
N GLY A 229 -7.16 19.89 0.58
CA GLY A 229 -5.90 20.44 0.06
C GLY A 229 -5.19 21.28 1.13
N VAL A 230 -4.34 20.64 1.93
CA VAL A 230 -3.48 21.29 2.93
C VAL A 230 -2.04 21.27 2.41
N TYR A 231 -1.39 22.42 2.42
CA TYR A 231 -0.09 22.64 1.78
C TYR A 231 0.87 23.35 2.72
N ARG A 232 2.17 23.31 2.40
CA ARG A 232 3.20 24.11 3.06
C ARG A 232 3.52 25.36 2.24
N SER A 233 3.25 26.53 2.79
CA SER A 233 3.79 27.78 2.27
C SER A 233 5.22 27.98 2.73
N ARG A 234 6.11 28.33 1.79
CA ARG A 234 7.53 28.67 2.04
C ARG A 234 7.71 29.85 3.02
N SER A 235 6.71 30.72 3.16
CA SER A 235 6.80 31.91 4.01
C SER A 235 5.77 31.95 5.14
N ARG A 236 4.64 31.24 5.00
CA ARG A 236 3.51 31.31 5.96
C ARG A 236 3.30 30.01 6.74
N GLY A 237 4.06 28.96 6.47
CA GLY A 237 3.86 27.65 7.09
C GLY A 237 2.64 26.92 6.53
N LEU A 238 2.03 26.07 7.35
CA LEU A 238 0.90 25.21 6.97
C LEU A 238 -0.33 26.04 6.57
N TRP A 239 -1.00 25.65 5.49
CA TRP A 239 -2.14 26.37 4.94
C TRP A 239 -3.16 25.45 4.28
N GLU A 240 -4.44 25.63 4.59
CA GLU A 240 -5.57 24.93 3.94
C GLU A 240 -6.18 25.80 2.84
N LYS A 241 -6.22 25.30 1.60
CA LYS A 241 -6.74 26.04 0.45
C LYS A 241 -8.22 26.36 0.62
N GLY A 242 -8.54 27.64 0.48
CA GLY A 242 -9.91 28.13 0.49
C GLY A 242 -10.53 28.30 1.87
N ALA A 243 -9.77 28.06 2.96
CA ALA A 243 -10.28 28.19 4.33
C ALA A 243 -10.88 29.58 4.63
N SER A 244 -10.34 30.63 4.01
CA SER A 244 -10.84 32.02 4.16
C SER A 244 -11.67 32.50 2.99
N SER A 245 -11.47 31.95 1.78
CA SER A 245 -12.10 32.47 0.55
C SER A 245 -13.31 31.66 0.08
N GLY A 246 -13.58 30.49 0.67
CA GLY A 246 -14.63 29.57 0.22
C GLY A 246 -14.21 28.64 -0.94
N ASN A 247 -13.15 28.98 -1.68
CA ASN A 247 -12.65 28.21 -2.83
C ASN A 247 -11.80 27.01 -2.37
N THR A 248 -12.47 26.05 -1.73
CA THR A 248 -11.89 24.90 -1.04
C THR A 248 -11.56 23.75 -2.00
N GLN A 249 -10.60 22.92 -1.59
CA GLN A 249 -10.22 21.72 -2.33
C GLN A 249 -10.45 20.49 -1.45
N TYR A 250 -11.26 19.55 -1.93
CA TYR A 250 -11.45 18.24 -1.32
C TYR A 250 -10.43 17.28 -1.91
N LEU A 251 -9.62 16.66 -1.06
CA LEU A 251 -8.61 15.69 -1.51
C LEU A 251 -9.31 14.40 -1.95
N VAL A 252 -9.14 14.04 -3.21
CA VAL A 252 -9.62 12.77 -3.78
C VAL A 252 -8.53 11.72 -3.67
N ARG A 253 -7.30 12.05 -4.11
CA ARG A 253 -6.17 11.12 -4.11
C ARG A 253 -4.83 11.87 -4.11
N ILE A 254 -3.82 11.24 -3.54
CA ILE A 254 -2.41 11.60 -3.64
C ILE A 254 -1.70 10.52 -4.45
N GLU A 255 -0.90 10.94 -5.40
CA GLU A 255 -0.03 10.06 -6.17
C GLU A 255 1.42 10.52 -5.99
N VAL A 256 2.34 9.57 -6.12
CA VAL A 256 3.78 9.79 -6.06
C VAL A 256 4.35 9.54 -7.45
N ASP A 257 5.36 10.31 -7.84
CA ASP A 257 6.10 10.07 -9.08
C ASP A 257 7.07 8.87 -8.99
N CYS A 258 7.84 8.64 -10.04
CA CYS A 258 8.66 7.43 -10.15
C CYS A 258 9.90 7.41 -9.25
N ASP A 259 10.49 8.56 -9.00
CA ASP A 259 11.69 8.80 -8.19
C ASP A 259 11.39 9.36 -6.80
N ARG A 260 10.10 9.60 -6.50
CA ARG A 260 9.56 9.91 -5.16
C ARG A 260 9.99 11.27 -4.64
N ASP A 261 10.23 12.21 -5.54
CA ASP A 261 10.56 13.58 -5.18
C ASP A 261 9.41 14.57 -5.41
N ALA A 262 8.35 14.18 -6.13
CA ALA A 262 7.14 14.97 -6.31
C ALA A 262 5.84 14.21 -6.00
N LEU A 263 4.80 14.99 -5.69
CA LEU A 263 3.46 14.49 -5.49
C LEU A 263 2.48 15.08 -6.51
N ARG A 264 1.44 14.31 -6.83
CA ARG A 264 0.26 14.80 -7.54
C ARG A 264 -0.97 14.67 -6.65
N TYR A 265 -1.60 15.80 -6.34
CA TYR A 265 -2.86 15.83 -5.62
C TYR A 265 -4.01 15.93 -6.62
N VAL A 266 -4.87 14.92 -6.64
CA VAL A 266 -6.15 14.97 -7.35
C VAL A 266 -7.18 15.50 -6.37
N VAL A 267 -7.81 16.62 -6.70
CA VAL A 267 -8.77 17.31 -5.84
C VAL A 267 -10.08 17.57 -6.56
N ARG A 268 -11.17 17.62 -5.80
CA ARG A 268 -12.42 18.23 -6.24
C ARG A 268 -12.47 19.65 -5.72
N GLN A 269 -12.39 20.62 -6.62
CA GLN A 269 -12.48 22.02 -6.27
C GLN A 269 -13.95 22.42 -6.06
N ASN A 270 -14.21 23.21 -5.03
CA ASN A 270 -15.50 23.81 -4.75
C ASN A 270 -15.34 25.33 -4.62
N GLY A 271 -16.25 26.11 -5.19
CA GLY A 271 -16.10 27.56 -5.40
C GLY A 271 -15.45 27.90 -6.75
N GLU A 272 -15.66 29.14 -7.21
CA GLU A 272 -15.19 29.65 -8.52
C GLU A 272 -13.68 29.91 -8.57
#